data_AF-A0A0V8I013-F1
#
_entry.id   AF-A0A0V8I013-F1
#
_cell.length_a   1.000
_cell.length_b   1.000
_cell.length_c   1.000
_cell.angle_alpha   90.00
_cell.angle_beta   90.00
_cell.angle_gamma   90.00
#
_symmetry.space_group_name_H-M   'P 1'
#
loop_
_entity.id
_entity.type
_entity.pdbx_description
1 polymer ?
#
loop_
_entity_poly.entity_id
_entity_poly.type
_entity_poly.pdbx_seq_one_letter_code
_entity_poly.pdbx_strand_id
1 'polypeptide(L)'
;MRSHFQLGHRKILVTAPAFSLAIPSLSITPAMAASTVEEADPTTPPGTYTEINLGSDRSDQNFFYRIPALIHLGDGVVLAAWDARPSNATDAPNPNSIVQRKSTDNCVTWGANDHHRRRICR
;
A
#
# COMPACT_ATOMS: atom_id res chain seq x y z
N MET A 1 -21.11 71.25 4.21
CA MET A 1 -20.63 70.38 5.31
C MET A 1 -21.67 69.30 5.57
N ARG A 2 -21.20 68.05 5.73
CA ARG A 2 -21.93 66.82 6.10
C ARG A 2 -22.88 66.22 5.06
N SER A 3 -22.23 65.47 4.14
CA SER A 3 -22.82 64.39 3.35
C SER A 3 -23.29 63.27 4.28
N HIS A 4 -24.59 62.93 4.21
CA HIS A 4 -25.13 61.69 4.75
C HIS A 4 -25.61 60.85 3.56
N PHE A 5 -24.75 59.93 3.14
CA PHE A 5 -25.07 58.92 2.14
C PHE A 5 -25.86 57.81 2.83
N GLN A 6 -27.18 57.77 2.63
CA GLN A 6 -28.02 56.64 3.05
C GLN A 6 -28.48 55.91 1.78
N LEU A 7 -27.77 54.83 1.43
CA LEU A 7 -28.10 54.00 0.28
C LEU A 7 -29.12 52.93 0.70
N GLY A 8 -30.28 52.96 0.03
CA GLY A 8 -31.49 52.23 0.41
C GLY A 8 -31.40 50.70 0.35
N HIS A 9 -32.22 50.07 1.20
CA HIS A 9 -32.50 48.64 1.15
C HIS A 9 -33.48 48.33 0.02
N ARG A 10 -32.95 47.95 -1.15
CA ARG A 10 -33.76 47.33 -2.21
C ARG A 10 -33.89 45.84 -1.91
N LYS A 11 -35.12 45.40 -1.61
CA LYS A 11 -35.50 43.99 -1.52
C LYS A 11 -35.35 43.39 -2.92
N ILE A 12 -34.36 42.53 -3.11
CA ILE A 12 -34.19 41.76 -4.35
C ILE A 12 -34.79 40.38 -4.09
N LEU A 13 -35.99 40.17 -4.64
CA LEU A 13 -36.63 38.87 -4.76
C LEU A 13 -35.83 38.08 -5.81
N VAL A 14 -35.01 37.12 -5.36
CA VAL A 14 -34.31 36.21 -6.28
C VAL A 14 -35.19 34.98 -6.47
N THR A 15 -35.83 34.91 -7.63
CA THR A 15 -36.49 33.72 -8.15
C THR A 15 -35.40 32.72 -8.53
N ALA A 16 -35.25 31.63 -7.76
CA ALA A 16 -34.33 30.56 -8.10
C ALA A 16 -34.93 29.69 -9.21
N PRO A 17 -34.27 29.50 -10.37
CA PRO A 17 -34.64 28.44 -11.29
C PRO A 17 -34.17 27.11 -10.68
N ALA A 18 -35.11 26.21 -10.41
CA ALA A 18 -34.82 24.84 -10.05
C ALA A 18 -34.22 24.12 -11.27
N PHE A 19 -32.89 24.11 -11.37
CA PHE A 19 -32.17 23.25 -12.29
C PHE A 19 -32.15 21.84 -11.68
N SER A 20 -33.06 20.98 -12.14
CA SER A 20 -33.03 19.55 -11.80
C SER A 20 -31.72 18.94 -12.31
N LEU A 21 -30.84 18.60 -11.36
CA LEU A 21 -29.61 17.88 -11.61
C LEU A 21 -29.97 16.40 -11.85
N ALA A 22 -30.14 16.00 -13.11
CA ALA A 22 -30.19 14.58 -13.46
C ALA A 22 -28.78 14.02 -13.34
N ILE A 23 -28.49 13.33 -12.23
CA ILE A 23 -27.23 12.60 -12.03
C ILE A 23 -27.33 11.31 -12.84
N PRO A 24 -26.56 11.11 -13.92
CA PRO A 24 -26.44 9.79 -14.51
C PRO A 24 -25.75 8.90 -13.48
N SER A 25 -26.46 7.90 -12.98
CA SER A 25 -25.90 6.81 -12.19
C SER A 25 -24.94 6.00 -13.08
N LEU A 26 -23.67 6.41 -13.13
CA LEU A 26 -22.60 5.55 -13.61
C LEU A 26 -22.45 4.41 -12.60
N SER A 27 -22.89 3.22 -12.99
CA SER A 27 -22.56 1.97 -12.32
C SER A 27 -21.04 1.76 -12.41
N ILE A 28 -20.32 2.14 -11.34
CA ILE A 28 -18.91 1.79 -11.14
C ILE A 28 -18.88 0.30 -10.87
N THR A 29 -18.60 -0.52 -11.88
CA THR A 29 -18.22 -1.92 -11.67
C THR A 29 -16.81 -1.93 -11.11
N PRO A 30 -16.56 -2.40 -9.87
CA PRO A 30 -15.20 -2.66 -9.43
C PRO A 30 -14.65 -3.77 -10.32
N ALA A 31 -13.57 -3.49 -11.06
CA ALA A 31 -12.79 -4.51 -11.72
C ALA A 31 -12.06 -5.31 -10.63
N MET A 32 -12.69 -6.39 -10.15
CA MET A 32 -11.98 -7.42 -9.43
C MET A 32 -11.04 -8.08 -10.43
N ALA A 33 -9.73 -7.80 -10.35
CA ALA A 33 -8.73 -8.55 -11.08
C ALA A 33 -8.74 -9.99 -10.55
N ALA A 34 -9.56 -10.84 -11.17
CA ALA A 34 -9.49 -12.27 -10.97
C ALA A 34 -8.17 -12.74 -11.58
N SER A 35 -7.20 -13.08 -10.72
CA SER A 35 -6.01 -13.78 -11.17
C SER A 35 -6.43 -15.20 -11.52
N THR A 36 -6.67 -15.49 -12.79
CA THR A 36 -6.83 -16.86 -13.27
C THR A 36 -5.44 -17.49 -13.24
N VAL A 37 -5.17 -18.31 -12.24
CA VAL A 37 -3.99 -19.18 -12.28
C VAL A 37 -4.25 -20.18 -13.40
N GLU A 38 -3.58 -19.99 -14.53
CA GLU A 38 -3.61 -20.95 -15.63
C GLU A 38 -3.02 -22.27 -15.13
N GLU A 39 -3.74 -23.37 -15.34
CA GLU A 39 -3.28 -24.71 -14.97
C GLU A 39 -1.97 -24.99 -15.74
N ALA A 40 -0.89 -25.27 -15.01
CA ALA A 40 0.40 -25.52 -15.63
C ALA A 40 0.37 -26.87 -16.40
N ASP A 41 0.60 -26.83 -17.71
CA ASP A 41 0.77 -28.04 -18.52
C ASP A 41 2.12 -28.69 -18.18
N PRO A 42 2.16 -29.93 -17.68
CA PRO A 42 3.38 -30.63 -17.29
C PRO A 42 4.33 -30.91 -18.47
N THR A 43 3.89 -30.73 -19.71
CA THR A 43 4.72 -30.87 -20.93
C THR A 43 5.38 -29.56 -21.35
N THR A 44 4.98 -28.42 -20.77
CA THR A 44 5.65 -27.14 -20.99
C THR A 44 7.05 -27.18 -20.38
N PRO A 45 8.11 -26.85 -21.14
CA PRO A 45 9.45 -26.75 -20.58
C PRO A 45 9.47 -25.78 -19.38
N PRO A 46 10.27 -26.05 -18.33
CA PRO A 46 10.38 -25.13 -17.20
C PRO A 46 10.75 -23.73 -17.70
N GLY A 47 10.05 -22.73 -17.19
CA GLY A 47 10.40 -21.32 -17.42
C GLY A 47 11.75 -20.95 -16.81
N THR A 48 12.11 -19.67 -16.88
CA THR A 48 13.28 -19.16 -16.16
C THR A 48 12.97 -19.00 -14.68
N TYR A 49 13.88 -19.43 -13.81
CA TYR A 49 13.81 -19.23 -12.37
C TYR A 49 15.00 -18.40 -11.91
N THR A 50 14.74 -17.37 -11.11
CA THR A 50 15.75 -16.57 -10.43
C THR A 50 15.34 -16.38 -8.97
N GLU A 51 16.33 -16.26 -8.10
CA GLU A 51 16.11 -16.05 -6.66
C GLU A 51 17.06 -15.01 -6.11
N ILE A 52 16.60 -14.33 -5.05
CA ILE A 52 17.37 -13.33 -4.31
C ILE A 52 17.14 -13.57 -2.83
N ASN A 53 18.22 -13.66 -2.04
CA ASN A 53 18.12 -13.69 -0.60
C ASN A 53 17.87 -12.26 -0.07
N LEU A 54 16.69 -12.03 0.51
CA LEU A 54 16.31 -10.72 1.05
C LEU A 54 16.72 -10.49 2.52
N GLY A 55 17.08 -11.56 3.25
CA GLY A 55 17.48 -11.51 4.65
C GLY A 55 18.13 -12.83 5.09
N SER A 56 19.38 -12.76 5.54
CA SER A 56 20.14 -13.92 6.04
C SER A 56 20.13 -13.98 7.56
N ASP A 57 19.89 -15.19 8.10
CA ASP A 57 20.04 -15.49 9.52
C ASP A 57 21.44 -15.16 10.04
N ARG A 58 21.51 -14.89 11.36
CA ARG A 58 22.74 -14.49 12.05
C ARG A 58 23.41 -13.33 11.33
N SER A 59 22.61 -12.32 10.98
CA SER A 59 23.12 -11.03 10.50
C SER A 59 24.19 -10.48 11.46
N ASP A 60 24.97 -9.48 11.05
CA ASP A 60 25.97 -8.83 11.91
C ASP A 60 25.42 -8.32 13.27
N GLN A 61 24.12 -8.01 13.33
CA GLN A 61 23.42 -7.59 14.55
C GLN A 61 22.80 -8.76 15.35
N ASN A 62 23.15 -10.01 15.02
CA ASN A 62 22.64 -11.25 15.60
C ASN A 62 21.11 -11.41 15.54
N PHE A 63 20.49 -11.01 14.43
CA PHE A 63 19.09 -11.31 14.11
C PHE A 63 18.93 -12.65 13.39
N PHE A 64 17.81 -13.31 13.66
CA PHE A 64 17.28 -14.46 12.93
C PHE A 64 16.00 -14.02 12.21
N TYR A 65 15.88 -14.32 10.92
CA TYR A 65 14.78 -13.88 10.07
C TYR A 65 13.83 -15.02 9.73
N ARG A 66 12.54 -14.89 10.04
CA ARG A 66 11.53 -15.95 9.80
C ARG A 66 10.15 -15.38 9.46
N ILE A 67 9.26 -16.24 8.97
CA ILE A 67 7.85 -15.96 8.67
C ILE A 67 7.70 -14.94 7.53
N PRO A 68 7.98 -15.35 6.27
CA PRO A 68 7.86 -14.46 5.14
C PRO A 68 6.39 -14.15 4.82
N ALA A 69 6.13 -12.88 4.52
CA ALA A 69 4.91 -12.38 3.88
C ALA A 69 5.31 -11.63 2.61
N LEU A 70 4.57 -11.83 1.53
CA LEU A 70 4.81 -11.19 0.24
C LEU A 70 3.48 -10.70 -0.34
N ILE A 71 3.45 -9.46 -0.82
CA ILE A 71 2.28 -8.90 -1.49
C ILE A 71 2.70 -8.06 -2.69
N HIS A 72 1.98 -8.24 -3.80
CA HIS A 72 2.08 -7.38 -4.98
C HIS A 72 0.98 -6.31 -4.89
N LEU A 73 1.37 -5.04 -4.89
CA LEU A 73 0.43 -3.92 -4.73
C LEU A 73 -0.16 -3.42 -6.07
N GLY A 74 0.37 -3.90 -7.20
CA GLY A 74 0.09 -3.34 -8.53
C GLY A 74 1.28 -2.53 -9.05
N ASP A 75 1.27 -2.23 -10.34
CA ASP A 75 2.27 -1.36 -11.01
C ASP A 75 3.74 -1.75 -10.75
N GLY A 76 4.01 -3.05 -10.62
CA GLY A 76 5.34 -3.60 -10.35
C GLY A 76 5.89 -3.31 -8.96
N VAL A 77 5.05 -2.85 -8.03
CA VAL A 77 5.41 -2.65 -6.62
C VAL A 77 5.15 -3.91 -5.81
N VAL A 78 6.18 -4.36 -5.09
CA VAL A 78 6.11 -5.55 -4.22
C VAL A 78 6.63 -5.21 -2.83
N LEU A 79 5.90 -5.64 -1.80
CA LEU A 79 6.34 -5.59 -0.41
C LEU A 79 6.63 -6.99 0.09
N ALA A 80 7.80 -7.17 0.68
CA ALA A 80 8.17 -8.36 1.43
C ALA A 80 8.37 -7.98 2.90
N ALA A 81 7.81 -8.75 3.82
CA ALA A 81 7.93 -8.54 5.26
C ALA A 81 8.23 -9.85 5.98
N TRP A 82 8.91 -9.78 7.12
CA TRP A 82 9.24 -10.94 7.96
C TRP A 82 9.60 -10.52 9.39
N ASP A 83 9.71 -11.48 10.29
CA ASP A 83 10.18 -11.26 11.65
C ASP A 83 11.70 -11.07 11.67
N ALA A 84 12.18 -10.03 12.35
CA ALA A 84 13.54 -9.90 12.85
C ALA A 84 13.58 -10.30 14.33
N ARG A 85 14.21 -11.43 14.62
CA ARG A 85 14.23 -12.05 15.95
C ARG A 85 15.61 -11.89 16.58
N PRO A 86 15.76 -11.07 17.63
CA PRO A 86 17.06 -10.85 18.24
C PRO A 86 17.55 -12.11 18.97
N SER A 87 18.84 -12.40 18.84
CA SER A 87 19.60 -13.41 19.59
C SER A 87 19.23 -14.88 19.38
N ASN A 88 18.01 -15.20 18.97
CA ASN A 88 17.55 -16.57 18.73
C ASN A 88 16.37 -16.60 17.73
N ALA A 89 16.01 -17.79 17.27
CA ALA A 89 14.95 -18.02 16.26
C ALA A 89 13.56 -18.30 16.85
N THR A 90 13.35 -18.14 18.16
CA THR A 90 12.07 -18.52 18.81
C THR A 90 10.93 -17.58 18.44
N ASP A 91 9.70 -18.09 18.49
CA ASP A 91 8.48 -17.31 18.31
C ASP A 91 8.22 -16.39 19.52
N ALA A 92 7.04 -15.77 19.60
CA ALA A 92 6.62 -15.07 20.81
C ALA A 92 6.77 -15.99 22.05
N PRO A 93 7.23 -15.47 23.20
CA PRO A 93 7.31 -14.06 23.58
C PRO A 93 8.67 -13.38 23.28
N ASN A 94 9.53 -13.93 22.40
CA ASN A 94 10.77 -13.24 22.00
C ASN A 94 10.44 -11.82 21.46
N PRO A 95 11.26 -10.79 21.76
CA PRO A 95 10.96 -9.40 21.38
C PRO A 95 11.25 -9.14 19.90
N ASN A 96 10.50 -9.84 19.05
CA ASN A 96 10.60 -9.78 17.59
C ASN A 96 10.14 -8.40 17.09
N SER A 97 10.65 -7.99 15.94
CA SER A 97 10.15 -6.83 15.19
C SER A 97 9.73 -7.28 13.80
N ILE A 98 8.69 -6.67 13.23
CA ILE A 98 8.38 -6.87 11.81
C ILE A 98 9.24 -5.91 11.00
N VAL A 99 9.95 -6.44 10.01
CA VAL A 99 10.75 -5.65 9.07
C VAL A 99 10.16 -5.78 7.66
N GLN A 100 10.42 -4.79 6.82
CA GLN A 100 9.90 -4.76 5.45
C GLN A 100 10.97 -4.30 4.46
N ARG A 101 10.92 -4.86 3.25
CA ARG A 101 11.57 -4.30 2.04
C ARG A 101 10.54 -4.07 0.95
N LYS A 102 10.83 -3.09 0.10
CA LYS A 102 10.02 -2.74 -1.06
C LYS A 102 10.84 -2.86 -2.34
N SER A 103 10.26 -3.46 -3.36
CA SER A 103 10.65 -3.33 -4.76
C SER A 103 9.64 -2.45 -5.48
N THR A 104 10.11 -1.65 -6.45
CA THR A 104 9.27 -0.82 -7.34
C THR A 104 9.52 -1.15 -8.81
N ASP A 105 10.14 -2.29 -9.08
CA ASP A 105 10.64 -2.71 -10.39
C ASP A 105 10.44 -4.22 -10.60
N ASN A 106 9.30 -4.76 -10.16
CA ASN A 106 8.93 -6.18 -10.30
C ASN A 106 9.95 -7.15 -9.66
N CYS A 107 10.31 -6.91 -8.40
CA CYS A 107 11.23 -7.72 -7.61
C CYS A 107 12.70 -7.71 -8.08
N VAL A 108 13.09 -6.87 -9.05
CA VAL A 108 14.46 -6.82 -9.57
C VAL A 108 15.42 -6.20 -8.55
N THR A 109 15.07 -5.05 -7.98
CA THR A 109 15.84 -4.40 -6.91
C THR A 109 15.00 -4.16 -5.67
N TRP A 110 15.67 -4.11 -4.52
CA TRP A 110 15.01 -4.02 -3.22
C TRP A 110 15.69 -2.96 -2.36
N GLY A 111 14.89 -2.02 -1.85
CA GLY A 111 15.34 -1.02 -0.90
C GLY A 111 15.89 -1.62 0.40
N ALA A 112 16.51 -0.78 1.24
CA ALA A 112 17.01 -1.19 2.55
C ALA A 112 15.86 -1.69 3.46
N ASN A 113 16.21 -2.48 4.48
CA ASN A 113 15.26 -2.90 5.51
C ASN A 113 14.74 -1.67 6.25
N ASP A 114 13.41 -1.48 6.26
CA ASP A 114 12.79 -0.64 7.27
C ASP A 114 12.65 -1.47 8.55
N HIS A 115 13.58 -1.27 9.49
CA HIS A 115 13.38 -1.70 10.86
C HIS A 115 12.37 -0.73 11.49
N HIS A 116 11.10 -1.11 11.46
CA HIS A 116 10.02 -0.28 11.98
C HIS A 116 10.08 -0.19 13.52
N ARG A 117 11.09 0.52 14.04
CA ARG A 117 11.20 0.94 15.44
C ARG A 117 10.35 2.18 15.74
N ARG A 118 9.58 2.66 14.76
CA ARG A 118 8.60 3.73 14.98
C ARG A 118 7.30 3.08 15.40
N ARG A 119 6.82 3.48 16.58
CA ARG A 119 5.51 3.06 17.11
C ARG A 119 4.45 3.22 16.03
N ILE A 120 3.92 2.10 15.56
CA ILE A 120 2.63 2.05 14.89
C ILE A 120 1.63 2.54 15.93
N CYS A 121 1.03 3.71 15.67
CA CYS A 121 0.21 4.50 16.59
C CYS A 121 1.00 5.29 17.66
N ARG A 122 1.17 6.58 17.39
CA ARG A 122 1.18 7.64 18.41
C ARG A 122 0.19 8.71 18.00
#